data_AF-A0AAW7B0E7-F1
#
_entry.id   AF-A0AAW7B0E7-F1
#
_cell.length_a   1.000
_cell.length_b   1.000
_cell.length_c   1.000
_cell.angle_alpha   90.00
_cell.angle_beta   90.00
_cell.angle_gamma   90.00
#
_symmetry.space_group_name_H-M   'P 1'
#
loop_
_entity.id
_entity.type
_entity.pdbx_description
1 polymer ?
#
loop_
_entity_poly.entity_id
_entity_poly.type
_entity_poly.pdbx_seq_one_letter_code
_entity_poly.pdbx_strand_id
1 'polypeptide(L)'
;MAATKKYLLLGLVVVALGVGGFFLYLDKAFPEDRCEGAKHLDRPEDYLDCVTCHAKATAKVTQDWQESKHGVMLVKCVVCHGEPDGKGSVPFERVPDANRICAQCHDPAMKRMEAKYGGDLDCNTCHPHHQNPMHGDAYENKIPTTKTTF
;
A
#
# COMPACT_ATOMS: atom_id res chain seq x y z
N MET A 1 45.47 23.22 -15.77
CA MET A 1 44.01 23.31 -15.49
C MET A 1 43.15 22.35 -16.33
N ALA A 2 43.46 22.09 -17.61
CA ALA A 2 42.65 21.21 -18.46
C ALA A 2 42.63 19.72 -18.04
N ALA A 3 43.79 19.16 -17.63
CA ALA A 3 43.89 17.76 -17.22
C ALA A 3 43.10 17.48 -15.92
N THR A 4 43.19 18.39 -14.94
CA THR A 4 42.48 18.29 -13.66
C THR A 4 40.95 18.28 -13.86
N LYS A 5 40.44 19.13 -14.77
CA LYS A 5 39.02 19.17 -15.12
C LYS A 5 38.55 17.88 -15.82
N LYS A 6 39.42 17.24 -16.61
CA LYS A 6 39.14 15.97 -17.30
C LYS A 6 39.02 14.81 -16.31
N TYR A 7 39.92 14.71 -15.32
CA TYR A 7 39.84 13.69 -14.27
C TYR A 7 38.63 13.89 -13.35
N LEU A 8 38.26 15.15 -13.07
CA LEU A 8 37.11 15.49 -12.25
C LEU A 8 35.79 15.12 -12.94
N LEU A 9 35.68 15.37 -14.26
CA LEU A 9 34.55 14.90 -15.07
C LEU A 9 34.47 13.37 -15.14
N LEU A 10 35.61 12.70 -15.29
CA LEU A 10 35.67 11.23 -15.35
C LEU A 10 35.24 10.62 -14.01
N GLY A 11 35.67 11.20 -12.89
CA GLY A 11 35.23 10.80 -11.55
C GLY A 11 33.72 10.97 -11.34
N LEU A 12 33.14 12.09 -11.78
CA LEU A 12 31.70 12.33 -11.72
C LEU A 12 30.89 11.30 -12.52
N VAL A 13 31.36 10.92 -13.70
CA VAL A 13 30.69 9.88 -14.52
C VAL A 13 30.75 8.52 -13.84
N VAL A 14 31.89 8.13 -13.26
CA VAL A 14 32.02 6.87 -12.52
C VAL A 14 31.10 6.83 -11.31
N VAL A 15 31.00 7.92 -10.55
CA VAL A 15 30.08 8.03 -9.43
C VAL A 15 28.63 7.95 -9.89
N ALA A 16 28.26 8.66 -10.96
CA ALA A 16 26.90 8.62 -11.49
C ALA A 16 26.49 7.20 -11.97
N LEU A 17 27.42 6.48 -12.62
CA LEU A 17 27.20 5.09 -13.04
C LEU A 17 27.11 4.14 -11.84
N GLY A 18 27.95 4.32 -10.82
CA GLY A 18 27.89 3.52 -9.59
C GLY A 18 26.59 3.73 -8.83
N VAL A 19 26.15 4.98 -8.68
CA VAL A 19 24.89 5.34 -8.03
C VAL A 19 23.69 4.84 -8.85
N GLY A 20 23.69 5.06 -10.17
CA GLY A 20 22.63 4.55 -11.05
C GLY A 20 22.54 3.02 -11.04
N GLY A 21 23.68 2.34 -11.09
CA GLY A 21 23.76 0.88 -10.98
C GLY A 21 23.26 0.35 -9.64
N PHE A 22 23.56 1.06 -8.54
CA PHE A 22 23.05 0.73 -7.21
C PHE A 22 21.52 0.82 -7.14
N PHE A 23 20.93 1.92 -7.62
CA PHE A 23 19.47 2.06 -7.63
C PHE A 23 18.76 1.06 -8.55
N LEU A 24 19.33 0.77 -9.72
CA LEU A 24 18.83 -0.29 -10.61
C LEU A 24 18.92 -1.68 -9.97
N TYR A 25 20.00 -1.96 -9.23
CA TYR A 25 20.12 -3.20 -8.47
C TYR A 25 19.02 -3.30 -7.40
N LEU A 26 18.76 -2.23 -6.65
CA LEU A 26 17.70 -2.24 -5.64
C LEU A 26 16.31 -2.49 -6.24
N ASP A 27 15.97 -1.81 -7.35
CA ASP A 27 14.70 -2.01 -8.06
C ASP A 27 14.49 -3.47 -8.51
N LYS A 28 15.56 -4.10 -9.02
CA LYS A 28 15.50 -5.50 -9.49
C LYS A 28 15.59 -6.54 -8.40
N ALA A 29 16.35 -6.28 -7.34
CA ALA A 29 16.56 -7.24 -6.25
C ALA A 29 15.40 -7.24 -5.24
N PHE A 30 14.62 -6.15 -5.17
CA PHE A 30 13.51 -5.99 -4.23
C PHE A 30 12.22 -5.55 -4.95
N PRO A 31 11.59 -6.41 -5.76
CA PRO A 31 10.26 -6.13 -6.30
C PRO A 31 9.24 -5.95 -5.17
N GLU A 32 8.20 -5.14 -5.39
CA GLU A 32 7.10 -4.97 -4.43
C GLU A 32 6.39 -6.31 -4.16
N ASP A 33 6.32 -7.18 -5.18
CA ASP A 33 5.70 -8.49 -5.11
C ASP A 33 6.78 -9.59 -5.06
N ARG A 34 7.22 -9.95 -3.84
CA ARG A 34 8.32 -10.93 -3.69
C ARG A 34 7.93 -12.39 -3.94
N CYS A 35 6.65 -12.67 -4.20
CA CYS A 35 6.10 -14.02 -4.11
C CYS A 35 4.98 -14.29 -5.13
N GLU A 36 5.22 -14.06 -6.42
CA GLU A 36 4.27 -14.39 -7.51
C GLU A 36 3.79 -15.87 -7.47
N GLY A 37 4.60 -16.77 -6.89
CA GLY A 37 4.37 -18.22 -6.86
C GLY A 37 4.07 -18.84 -5.48
N ALA A 38 3.91 -18.04 -4.41
CA ALA A 38 3.60 -18.58 -3.09
C ALA A 38 2.11 -18.97 -3.00
N LYS A 39 1.83 -20.23 -2.67
CA LYS A 39 0.46 -20.66 -2.33
C LYS A 39 0.08 -20.08 -0.96
N HIS A 40 -1.17 -19.62 -0.84
CA HIS A 40 -1.71 -19.22 0.46
C HIS A 40 -1.83 -20.45 1.37
N LEU A 41 -1.70 -20.22 2.68
CA LEU A 41 -1.87 -21.26 3.69
C LEU A 41 -3.29 -21.80 3.61
N ASP A 42 -3.46 -23.11 3.50
CA ASP A 42 -4.80 -23.72 3.43
C ASP A 42 -5.59 -23.57 4.73
N ARG A 43 -4.90 -23.42 5.87
CA ARG A 43 -5.49 -23.27 7.21
C ARG A 43 -4.57 -22.40 8.10
N PRO A 44 -4.69 -21.07 8.07
CA PRO A 44 -4.07 -20.24 9.10
C PRO A 44 -4.76 -20.55 10.44
N GLU A 45 -3.99 -20.86 11.47
CA GLU A 45 -4.51 -21.15 12.81
C GLU A 45 -4.73 -19.83 13.59
N ASP A 46 -4.01 -18.76 13.22
CA ASP A 46 -4.25 -17.43 13.75
C ASP A 46 -4.06 -16.28 12.72
N TYR A 47 -4.37 -15.05 13.16
CA TYR A 47 -4.12 -13.82 12.38
C TYR A 47 -2.62 -13.55 12.16
N LEU A 48 -1.78 -13.96 13.12
CA LEU A 48 -0.34 -13.75 13.09
C LEU A 48 0.33 -14.57 11.98
N ASP A 49 -0.26 -15.68 11.54
CA ASP A 49 0.19 -16.46 10.39
C ASP A 49 0.18 -15.62 9.10
N CYS A 50 -0.90 -14.82 8.90
CA CYS A 50 -0.99 -13.89 7.79
C CYS A 50 0.13 -12.84 7.88
N VAL A 51 0.27 -12.19 9.04
CA VAL A 51 1.28 -11.13 9.25
C VAL A 51 2.70 -11.65 9.15
N THR A 52 2.99 -12.85 9.65
CA THR A 52 4.34 -13.43 9.69
C THR A 52 4.89 -13.65 8.28
N CYS A 53 4.05 -14.13 7.37
CA CYS A 53 4.42 -14.29 5.97
C CYS A 53 4.43 -12.93 5.25
N HIS A 54 3.36 -12.13 5.39
CA HIS A 54 3.21 -10.89 4.65
C HIS A 54 4.17 -9.78 5.10
N ALA A 55 4.65 -9.78 6.34
CA ALA A 55 5.72 -8.87 6.79
C ALA A 55 7.04 -9.10 6.03
N LYS A 56 7.23 -10.28 5.42
CA LYS A 56 8.40 -10.61 4.61
C LYS A 56 8.12 -10.48 3.12
N ALA A 57 6.94 -10.96 2.68
CA ALA A 57 6.55 -11.00 1.28
C ALA A 57 6.09 -9.63 0.75
N THR A 58 5.31 -8.90 1.56
CA THR A 58 4.69 -7.60 1.25
C THR A 58 4.86 -6.65 2.43
N ALA A 59 6.12 -6.37 2.80
CA ALA A 59 6.47 -5.67 4.03
C ALA A 59 5.81 -4.29 4.12
N LYS A 60 5.84 -3.53 3.02
CA LYS A 60 5.21 -2.21 2.94
C LYS A 60 3.70 -2.27 3.18
N VAL A 61 2.99 -3.17 2.49
CA VAL A 61 1.54 -3.34 2.66
C VAL A 61 1.19 -3.74 4.08
N THR A 62 1.98 -4.63 4.68
CA THR A 62 1.79 -5.06 6.07
C THR A 62 1.98 -3.90 7.04
N GLN A 63 3.01 -3.09 6.84
CA GLN A 63 3.26 -1.89 7.63
C GLN A 63 2.12 -0.87 7.47
N ASP A 64 1.76 -0.53 6.23
CA ASP A 64 0.67 0.41 5.94
C ASP A 64 -0.62 -0.04 6.66
N TRP A 65 -0.94 -1.35 6.62
CA TRP A 65 -2.12 -1.89 7.30
C TRP A 65 -2.04 -1.73 8.81
N GLN A 66 -0.93 -2.14 9.43
CA GLN A 66 -0.72 -2.07 10.88
C GLN A 66 -0.86 -0.64 11.39
N GLU A 67 -0.42 0.33 10.61
CA GLU A 67 -0.52 1.75 10.95
C GLU A 67 -1.87 2.37 10.54
N SER A 68 -2.69 1.66 9.76
CA SER A 68 -4.00 2.14 9.35
C SER A 68 -5.02 2.17 10.48
N LYS A 69 -6.11 2.92 10.29
CA LYS A 69 -7.24 2.92 11.24
C LYS A 69 -7.81 1.51 11.40
N HIS A 70 -7.85 0.71 10.34
CA HIS A 70 -8.33 -0.66 10.43
C HIS A 70 -7.36 -1.55 11.22
N GLY A 71 -6.04 -1.41 11.02
CA GLY A 71 -5.02 -2.12 11.79
C GLY A 71 -5.01 -1.74 13.27
N VAL A 72 -5.07 -0.44 13.58
CA VAL A 72 -5.13 0.08 14.96
C VAL A 72 -6.42 -0.36 15.67
N MET A 73 -7.53 -0.49 14.94
CA MET A 73 -8.80 -1.02 15.44
C MET A 73 -8.88 -2.55 15.41
N LEU A 74 -7.76 -3.23 15.13
CA LEU A 74 -7.63 -4.69 15.15
C LEU A 74 -8.56 -5.43 14.18
N VAL A 75 -8.90 -4.80 13.06
CA VAL A 75 -9.54 -5.51 11.94
C VAL A 75 -8.54 -6.52 11.39
N LYS A 76 -8.94 -7.78 11.30
CA LYS A 76 -8.08 -8.87 10.80
C LYS A 76 -8.12 -8.89 9.26
N CYS A 77 -7.04 -9.35 8.63
CA CYS A 77 -6.96 -9.43 7.16
C CYS A 77 -8.13 -10.23 6.55
N VAL A 78 -8.48 -11.35 7.20
CA VAL A 78 -9.56 -12.27 6.76
C VAL A 78 -10.95 -11.64 6.76
N VAL A 79 -11.16 -10.50 7.44
CA VAL A 79 -12.44 -9.78 7.39
C VAL A 79 -12.73 -9.28 5.97
N CYS A 80 -11.69 -8.85 5.25
CA CYS A 80 -11.80 -8.38 3.88
C CYS A 80 -11.43 -9.47 2.87
N HIS A 81 -10.38 -10.24 3.17
CA HIS A 81 -9.81 -11.23 2.25
C HIS A 81 -10.47 -12.60 2.33
N GLY A 82 -11.27 -12.89 3.35
CA GLY A 82 -11.78 -14.23 3.62
C GLY A 82 -10.75 -15.16 4.24
N GLU A 83 -11.18 -16.32 4.72
CA GLU A 83 -10.27 -17.38 5.17
C GLU A 83 -9.93 -18.28 3.98
N PRO A 84 -8.63 -18.58 3.74
CA PRO A 84 -8.21 -19.45 2.63
C PRO A 84 -8.86 -20.85 2.63
N ASP A 85 -9.28 -21.34 3.80
CA ASP A 85 -9.95 -22.63 3.94
C ASP A 85 -11.44 -22.61 3.52
N GLY A 86 -11.94 -21.43 3.12
CA GLY A 86 -13.30 -21.19 2.67
C GLY A 86 -14.32 -21.01 3.79
N LYS A 87 -13.94 -20.98 5.07
CA LYS A 87 -14.86 -20.86 6.20
C LYS A 87 -15.08 -19.43 6.71
N GLY A 88 -14.42 -18.45 6.09
CA GLY A 88 -14.57 -17.04 6.42
C GLY A 88 -15.96 -16.48 6.11
N SER A 89 -16.26 -15.30 6.65
CA SER A 89 -17.52 -14.57 6.41
C SER A 89 -17.66 -14.07 4.97
N VAL A 90 -16.56 -14.01 4.23
CA VAL A 90 -16.50 -13.67 2.80
C VAL A 90 -15.66 -14.71 2.05
N PRO A 91 -15.90 -14.93 0.75
CA PRO A 91 -15.04 -15.77 -0.08
C PRO A 91 -13.59 -15.31 -0.03
N PHE A 92 -12.66 -16.28 -0.07
CA PHE A 92 -11.25 -15.95 -0.09
C PHE A 92 -10.84 -15.29 -1.41
N GLU A 93 -10.34 -14.05 -1.33
CA GLU A 93 -9.87 -13.26 -2.46
C GLU A 93 -8.56 -12.56 -2.08
N ARG A 94 -7.48 -12.80 -2.85
CA ARG A 94 -6.19 -12.12 -2.64
C ARG A 94 -6.30 -10.61 -2.85
N VAL A 95 -7.13 -10.20 -3.81
CA VAL A 95 -7.44 -8.80 -4.11
C VAL A 95 -8.95 -8.71 -4.16
N PRO A 96 -9.61 -8.42 -3.04
CA PRO A 96 -11.06 -8.38 -3.00
C PRO A 96 -11.60 -7.14 -3.70
N ASP A 97 -12.80 -7.25 -4.26
CA ASP A 97 -13.53 -6.08 -4.75
C ASP A 97 -13.84 -5.11 -3.60
N ALA A 98 -13.28 -3.90 -3.71
CA ALA A 98 -13.35 -2.91 -2.64
C ALA A 98 -14.75 -2.38 -2.42
N ASN A 99 -15.49 -2.14 -3.51
CA ASN A 99 -16.83 -1.57 -3.40
C ASN A 99 -17.75 -2.53 -2.66
N ARG A 100 -17.64 -3.84 -2.95
CA ARG A 100 -18.31 -4.90 -2.19
C ARG A 100 -17.86 -4.97 -0.74
N ILE A 101 -16.55 -5.09 -0.47
CA ILE A 101 -16.07 -5.31 0.90
C ILE A 101 -16.27 -4.09 1.79
N CYS A 102 -15.97 -2.88 1.31
CA CYS A 102 -16.16 -1.65 2.07
C CYS A 102 -17.63 -1.41 2.39
N ALA A 103 -18.55 -1.70 1.46
CA ALA A 103 -19.98 -1.54 1.68
C ALA A 103 -20.52 -2.41 2.83
N GLN A 104 -19.91 -3.57 3.11
CA GLN A 104 -20.36 -4.43 4.22
C GLN A 104 -20.38 -3.70 5.58
N CYS A 105 -19.48 -2.73 5.76
CA CYS A 105 -19.40 -1.91 6.98
C CYS A 105 -19.79 -0.44 6.76
N HIS A 106 -19.58 0.10 5.55
CA HIS A 106 -19.72 1.52 5.25
C HIS A 106 -20.94 1.87 4.38
N ASP A 107 -21.84 0.92 4.09
CA ASP A 107 -23.01 1.13 3.23
C ASP A 107 -23.80 2.42 3.53
N PRO A 108 -24.14 2.78 4.79
CA PRO A 108 -24.86 4.02 5.06
C PRO A 108 -24.08 5.29 4.69
N ALA A 109 -22.76 5.28 4.86
CA ALA A 109 -21.91 6.40 4.48
C ALA A 109 -21.73 6.47 2.96
N MET A 110 -21.55 5.33 2.31
CA MET A 110 -21.42 5.22 0.85
C MET A 110 -22.69 5.71 0.14
N LYS A 111 -23.88 5.26 0.57
CA LYS A 111 -25.16 5.73 0.03
C LYS A 111 -25.34 7.24 0.15
N ARG A 112 -24.87 7.84 1.26
CA ARG A 112 -24.89 9.31 1.42
C ARG A 112 -23.92 10.01 0.47
N MET A 113 -22.75 9.44 0.23
CA MET A 113 -21.78 9.96 -0.73
C MET A 113 -22.33 9.89 -2.16
N GLU A 114 -22.89 8.75 -2.54
CA GLU A 114 -23.51 8.53 -3.85
C GLU A 114 -24.68 9.50 -4.08
N ALA A 115 -25.58 9.64 -3.10
CA ALA A 115 -26.70 10.56 -3.19
C ALA A 115 -26.28 12.04 -3.32
N LYS A 116 -25.12 12.41 -2.75
CA LYS A 116 -24.63 13.80 -2.74
C LYS A 116 -23.79 14.14 -3.97
N TYR A 117 -22.96 13.22 -4.44
CA TYR A 117 -21.94 13.48 -5.45
C TYR A 117 -22.21 12.76 -6.78
N GLY A 118 -23.10 11.77 -6.80
CA GLY A 118 -23.44 10.95 -7.95
C GLY A 118 -22.34 9.95 -8.36
N GLY A 119 -22.74 8.90 -9.07
CA GLY A 119 -21.84 7.93 -9.73
C GLY A 119 -21.47 6.68 -8.90
N ASP A 120 -20.96 5.66 -9.60
CA ASP A 120 -20.35 4.48 -8.97
C ASP A 120 -19.05 4.92 -8.28
N LEU A 121 -19.06 4.91 -6.95
CA LEU A 121 -17.91 5.29 -6.14
C LEU A 121 -16.89 4.14 -6.17
N ASP A 122 -15.91 4.20 -7.07
CA ASP A 122 -14.66 3.47 -6.85
C ASP A 122 -13.95 4.07 -5.63
N CYS A 123 -14.13 3.41 -4.49
CA CYS A 123 -13.69 3.91 -3.19
C CYS A 123 -12.18 4.20 -3.18
N ASN A 124 -11.40 3.42 -3.92
CA ASN A 124 -9.94 3.40 -3.81
C ASN A 124 -9.26 4.53 -4.59
N THR A 125 -9.99 5.16 -5.50
CA THR A 125 -9.50 6.37 -6.18
C THR A 125 -9.17 7.47 -5.16
N CYS A 126 -9.91 7.54 -4.04
CA CYS A 126 -9.69 8.52 -2.97
C CYS A 126 -9.24 7.90 -1.63
N HIS A 127 -9.59 6.64 -1.38
CA HIS A 127 -9.28 5.92 -0.13
C HIS A 127 -8.49 4.64 -0.42
N PRO A 128 -7.18 4.71 -0.64
CA PRO A 128 -6.47 3.55 -1.15
C PRO A 128 -6.29 2.45 -0.10
N HIS A 129 -6.10 1.22 -0.58
CA HIS A 129 -6.10 0.01 0.24
C HIS A 129 -4.98 -0.07 1.25
N HIS A 130 -5.27 -0.68 2.39
CA HIS A 130 -4.31 -0.92 3.46
C HIS A 130 -3.57 0.33 3.94
N GLN A 131 -3.98 1.54 3.51
CA GLN A 131 -3.20 2.75 3.78
C GLN A 131 -3.46 3.31 5.16
N ASN A 132 -2.41 3.97 5.67
CA ASN A 132 -2.34 4.60 6.97
C ASN A 132 -3.08 5.96 6.99
N PRO A 133 -4.14 6.17 7.81
CA PRO A 133 -4.67 7.50 8.10
C PRO A 133 -4.10 8.11 9.40
N MET A 134 -3.40 7.34 10.24
CA MET A 134 -2.63 7.87 11.39
C MET A 134 -1.50 8.80 10.95
N HIS A 135 -1.00 8.62 9.72
CA HIS A 135 -0.14 9.55 8.98
C HIS A 135 -0.75 9.98 7.64
N GLY A 136 -2.08 10.10 7.56
CA GLY A 136 -2.71 10.76 6.42
C GLY A 136 -2.28 12.22 6.41
N ASP A 137 -1.52 12.66 5.40
CA ASP A 137 -1.06 14.04 5.19
C ASP A 137 -0.47 14.78 6.42
N ALA A 138 -0.22 14.12 7.55
CA ALA A 138 0.12 14.79 8.81
C ALA A 138 1.53 15.37 8.80
N TYR A 139 2.37 14.92 7.86
CA TYR A 139 3.68 15.49 7.54
C TYR A 139 3.82 15.92 6.07
N GLU A 140 2.76 15.83 5.27
CA GLU A 140 2.67 16.78 4.16
C GLU A 140 2.41 18.13 4.80
N ASN A 141 3.45 18.96 4.87
CA ASN A 141 3.26 20.39 5.03
C ASN A 141 2.35 20.85 3.89
N LYS A 142 1.03 20.77 4.08
CA LYS A 142 0.11 21.68 3.42
C LYS A 142 0.43 23.04 4.02
N ILE A 143 1.50 23.66 3.53
CA ILE A 143 1.69 25.09 3.63
C ILE A 143 0.34 25.64 3.21
N PRO A 144 -0.36 26.42 4.06
CA PRO A 144 -1.65 26.97 3.70
C PRO A 144 -1.46 27.72 2.39
N THR A 145 -1.90 27.14 1.28
CA THR A 145 -1.91 27.90 0.05
C THR A 145 -2.97 28.95 0.27
N THR A 146 -2.53 30.20 0.35
CA THR A 146 -3.35 31.40 0.49
C THR A 146 -4.18 31.66 -0.77
N LYS A 147 -4.68 30.61 -1.43
CA LYS A 147 -5.63 30.73 -2.53
C LYS A 147 -7.04 30.68 -1.97
N THR A 148 -7.45 31.81 -1.42
CA THR A 148 -8.83 32.27 -1.60
C THR A 148 -9.02 32.53 -3.08
N THR A 149 -9.74 31.65 -3.78
CA THR A 149 -10.37 32.01 -5.06
C THR A 149 -11.77 32.51 -4.77
N PHE A 150 -12.03 33.73 -5.24
CA PHE A 150 -13.29 34.48 -5.20
C PHE A 150 -14.46 33.71 -5.83
#